data_AF-A0A960ZTU5-F1
#
_entry.id   AF-A0A960ZTU5-F1
#
_cell.length_a   1.000
_cell.length_b   1.000
_cell.length_c   1.000
_cell.angle_alpha   90.00
_cell.angle_beta   90.00
_cell.angle_gamma   90.00
#
_symmetry.space_group_name_H-M   'P 1'
#
loop_
_entity.id
_entity.type
_entity.pdbx_description
1 polymer ?
#
loop_
_entity_poly.entity_id
_entity_poly.type
_entity_poly.pdbx_seq_one_letter_code
_entity_poly.pdbx_strand_id
1 'polypeptide(L)'
;TSLMSAVGTIAAALQGVDVRQFLSGAAAMDELTRSKPARENAAMLLALMWYHAGGGRGAKDMVVLPYKDRLVLFSKYLQQLVMESLGKELDLDGKKVNQGIAVYGNKGSTDQHAYVQQLRDGVNNFFAVFVEVRKERATAGFEVEGIFTSGDYLQGFLRGTRKALAENGRESVTLSIAELNAFSLGMLIALFERAVGFYATLVNVNAYHQPGVEAGKKAAEAFLQTLAGVADALPASGAGATAEDIAAKLGADTEEVFHILHHLADNGRVSLAELGAAPAGDRFLKV
;
A
#
# COMPACT_ATOMS: atom_id res chain seq x y z
N THR A 1 6.29 12.41 -4.82
CA THR A 1 4.89 11.98 -4.61
C THR A 1 3.95 13.05 -5.14
N SER A 2 2.71 12.70 -5.50
CA SER A 2 1.77 13.61 -6.19
C SER A 2 0.55 14.04 -5.36
N LEU A 3 0.34 13.49 -4.15
CA LEU A 3 -0.84 13.80 -3.33
C LEU A 3 -0.97 15.30 -3.00
N MET A 4 0.15 15.98 -2.77
CA MET A 4 0.19 17.43 -2.48
C MET A 4 0.10 18.31 -3.75
N SER A 5 0.04 17.70 -4.94
CA SER A 5 -0.16 18.40 -6.21
C SER A 5 -1.64 18.45 -6.59
N ALA A 6 -1.95 19.03 -7.76
CA ALA A 6 -3.29 19.05 -8.34
C ALA A 6 -4.00 17.67 -8.32
N VAL A 7 -3.24 16.57 -8.45
CA VAL A 7 -3.76 15.20 -8.41
C VAL A 7 -4.58 14.93 -7.14
N GLY A 8 -4.05 15.28 -5.96
CA GLY A 8 -4.77 15.06 -4.70
C GLY A 8 -5.57 16.28 -4.23
N THR A 9 -5.08 17.49 -4.49
CA THR A 9 -5.69 18.71 -3.93
C THR A 9 -7.03 19.06 -4.58
N ILE A 10 -7.25 18.71 -5.86
CA ILE A 10 -8.56 18.95 -6.52
C ILE A 10 -9.65 18.09 -5.86
N ALA A 11 -9.41 16.79 -5.71
CA ALA A 11 -10.36 15.88 -5.09
C ALA A 11 -10.64 16.24 -3.62
N ALA A 12 -9.62 16.70 -2.89
CA ALA A 12 -9.76 17.17 -1.51
C ALA A 12 -10.61 18.45 -1.43
N ALA A 13 -10.36 19.44 -2.31
CA ALA A 13 -11.13 20.68 -2.35
C ALA A 13 -12.62 20.44 -2.66
N LEU A 14 -12.93 19.55 -3.60
CA LEU A 14 -14.31 19.18 -3.94
C LEU A 14 -15.07 18.52 -2.78
N GLN A 15 -14.35 17.87 -1.87
CA GLN A 15 -14.90 17.26 -0.65
C GLN A 15 -14.96 18.24 0.54
N GLY A 16 -14.62 19.52 0.33
CA GLY A 16 -14.64 20.56 1.36
C GLY A 16 -13.46 20.51 2.33
N VAL A 17 -12.37 19.82 1.99
CA VAL A 17 -11.13 19.86 2.78
C VAL A 17 -10.45 21.22 2.59
N ASP A 18 -9.99 21.83 3.68
CA ASP A 18 -9.14 23.02 3.61
C ASP A 18 -7.74 22.67 3.08
N VAL A 19 -7.61 22.72 1.75
CA VAL A 19 -6.37 22.43 1.03
C VAL A 19 -5.25 23.39 1.42
N ARG A 20 -5.56 24.67 1.71
CA ARG A 20 -4.53 25.64 2.09
C ARG A 20 -3.94 25.27 3.45
N GLN A 21 -4.79 24.92 4.40
CA GLN A 21 -4.35 24.45 5.71
C GLN A 21 -3.58 23.14 5.61
N PHE A 22 -4.02 22.20 4.75
CA PHE A 22 -3.31 20.95 4.48
C PHE A 22 -1.88 21.18 3.95
N LEU A 23 -1.74 21.99 2.90
CA LEU A 23 -0.43 22.33 2.33
C LEU A 23 0.44 23.14 3.32
N SER A 24 -0.17 24.01 4.12
CA SER A 24 0.56 24.75 5.17
C SER A 24 1.14 23.82 6.23
N GLY A 25 0.42 22.75 6.59
CA GLY A 25 0.91 21.73 7.50
C GLY A 25 2.07 20.93 6.93
N ALA A 26 1.97 20.55 5.65
CA ALA A 26 3.07 19.88 4.95
C ALA A 26 4.32 20.77 4.91
N ALA A 27 4.17 22.04 4.53
CA ALA A 27 5.26 23.02 4.50
C ALA A 27 5.91 23.25 5.88
N ALA A 28 5.10 23.27 6.95
CA ALA A 28 5.62 23.38 8.31
C ALA A 28 6.49 22.17 8.70
N MET A 29 6.09 20.95 8.34
CA MET A 29 6.91 19.76 8.57
C MET A 29 8.17 19.74 7.70
N ASP A 30 8.10 20.22 6.46
CA ASP A 30 9.28 20.38 5.62
C ASP A 30 10.32 21.30 6.27
N GLU A 31 9.89 22.43 6.84
CA GLU A 31 10.81 23.36 7.51
C GLU A 31 11.44 22.73 8.75
N LEU A 32 10.64 22.04 9.59
CA LEU A 32 11.14 21.31 10.77
C LEU A 32 12.15 20.22 10.40
N THR A 33 11.95 19.56 9.26
CA THR A 33 12.77 18.42 8.82
C THR A 33 13.92 18.80 7.89
N ARG A 34 14.15 20.10 7.66
CA ARG A 34 15.40 20.64 7.11
C ARG A 34 16.47 20.88 8.18
N SER A 35 16.14 20.70 9.45
CA SER A 35 17.08 20.78 10.57
C SER A 35 18.24 19.79 10.39
N LYS A 36 19.49 20.28 10.56
CA LYS A 36 20.72 19.48 10.39
C LYS A 36 20.97 18.50 11.54
N PRO A 37 20.80 18.87 12.83
CA PRO A 37 20.98 17.92 13.92
C PRO A 37 19.96 16.79 13.83
N ALA A 38 20.43 15.55 13.66
CA ALA A 38 19.54 14.38 13.51
C ALA A 38 18.57 14.22 14.68
N ARG A 39 19.00 14.56 15.91
CA ARG A 39 18.20 14.48 17.13
C ARG A 39 17.03 15.47 17.19
N GLU A 40 17.06 16.51 16.37
CA GLU A 40 16.00 17.54 16.30
C GLU A 40 15.11 17.35 15.07
N ASN A 41 15.46 16.41 14.19
CA ASN A 41 14.77 16.17 12.93
C ASN A 41 13.87 14.93 13.05
N ALA A 42 12.56 15.15 13.20
CA ALA A 42 11.60 14.06 13.41
C ALA A 42 11.59 13.02 12.29
N ALA A 43 11.73 13.45 11.02
CA ALA A 43 11.78 12.53 9.88
C ALA A 43 13.08 11.71 9.87
N MET A 44 14.21 12.32 10.25
CA MET A 44 15.48 11.59 10.39
C MET A 44 15.43 10.59 11.54
N LEU A 45 14.88 10.96 12.71
CA LEU A 45 14.69 10.04 13.82
C LEU A 45 13.80 8.85 13.44
N LEU A 46 12.72 9.12 12.69
CA LEU A 46 11.84 8.07 12.18
C LEU A 46 12.58 7.13 11.21
N ALA A 47 13.35 7.68 10.27
CA ALA A 47 14.17 6.89 9.35
C ALA A 47 15.25 6.07 10.07
N LEU A 48 15.91 6.64 11.08
CA LEU A 48 16.90 5.93 11.91
C LEU A 48 16.26 4.81 12.73
N MET A 49 15.04 5.00 13.22
CA MET A 49 14.28 3.94 13.90
C MET A 49 13.99 2.78 12.94
N TRP A 50 13.54 3.08 11.71
CA TRP A 50 13.33 2.04 10.68
C TRP A 50 14.63 1.34 10.33
N TYR A 51 15.72 2.09 10.19
CA TYR A 51 17.05 1.55 9.88
C TYR A 51 17.53 0.61 10.98
N HIS A 52 17.37 1.01 12.24
CA HIS A 52 17.70 0.19 13.41
C HIS A 52 16.86 -1.09 13.45
N ALA A 53 15.53 -0.97 13.45
CA ALA A 53 14.62 -2.11 13.58
C ALA A 53 14.72 -3.09 12.40
N GLY A 54 14.97 -2.57 11.20
CA GLY A 54 15.17 -3.37 9.99
C GLY A 54 16.61 -3.84 9.75
N GLY A 55 17.54 -3.58 10.69
CA GLY A 55 18.96 -3.96 10.54
C GLY A 55 19.66 -3.38 9.30
N GLY A 56 19.20 -2.21 8.83
CA GLY A 56 19.70 -1.55 7.61
C GLY A 56 19.38 -2.28 6.29
N ARG A 57 18.56 -3.34 6.33
CA ARG A 57 18.22 -4.17 5.17
C ARG A 57 16.73 -4.46 5.05
N GLY A 58 15.89 -3.73 5.78
CA GLY A 58 14.46 -3.94 5.78
C GLY A 58 14.04 -5.34 6.28
N ALA A 59 14.81 -5.94 7.19
CA ALA A 59 14.58 -7.30 7.68
C ALA A 59 13.28 -7.47 8.50
N LYS A 60 12.57 -6.38 8.76
CA LYS A 60 11.30 -6.34 9.50
C LYS A 60 10.27 -5.52 8.74
N ASP A 61 9.03 -5.97 8.85
CA ASP A 61 7.86 -5.31 8.32
C ASP A 61 7.46 -4.12 9.20
N MET A 62 6.88 -3.09 8.59
CA MET A 62 6.30 -1.94 9.29
C MET A 62 4.81 -2.18 9.51
N VAL A 63 4.39 -2.19 10.77
CA VAL A 63 2.96 -2.29 11.13
C VAL A 63 2.47 -0.94 11.63
N VAL A 64 1.64 -0.26 10.83
CA VAL A 64 1.12 1.08 11.15
C VAL A 64 -0.25 0.96 11.82
N LEU A 65 -0.35 1.47 13.04
CA LEU A 65 -1.53 1.37 13.92
C LEU A 65 -2.04 2.77 14.28
N PRO A 66 -2.87 3.41 13.44
CA PRO A 66 -3.52 4.65 13.79
C PRO A 66 -4.68 4.42 14.76
N TYR A 67 -4.66 5.11 15.90
CA TYR A 67 -5.74 5.11 16.90
C TYR A 67 -6.70 6.28 16.63
N LYS A 68 -7.23 6.32 15.41
CA LYS A 68 -8.28 7.25 14.97
C LYS A 68 -8.92 6.71 13.68
N ASP A 69 -10.23 6.50 13.70
CA ASP A 69 -10.98 5.97 12.55
C ASP A 69 -10.78 6.76 11.24
N ARG A 70 -10.65 8.08 11.33
CA ARG A 70 -10.42 8.96 10.18
C ARG A 70 -9.08 8.70 9.47
N LEU A 71 -8.18 7.90 10.05
CA LEU A 71 -6.90 7.51 9.47
C LEU A 71 -6.90 6.06 8.95
N VAL A 72 -8.07 5.43 8.76
CA VAL A 72 -8.17 4.04 8.26
C VAL A 72 -7.46 3.81 6.92
N LEU A 73 -7.41 4.83 6.04
CA LEU A 73 -6.73 4.75 4.74
C LEU A 73 -5.24 5.10 4.83
N PHE A 74 -4.74 5.54 5.99
CA PHE A 74 -3.38 6.03 6.13
C PHE A 74 -2.35 4.93 5.88
N SER A 75 -2.54 3.74 6.44
CA SER A 75 -1.66 2.59 6.20
C SER A 75 -1.64 2.17 4.72
N LYS A 76 -2.78 2.27 4.01
CA LYS A 76 -2.87 2.00 2.56
C LYS A 76 -2.10 3.03 1.74
N TYR A 77 -2.18 4.31 2.12
CA TYR A 77 -1.36 5.35 1.49
C TYR A 77 0.14 5.06 1.71
N LEU A 78 0.52 4.66 2.94
CA LEU A 78 1.92 4.33 3.25
C LEU A 78 2.42 3.07 2.54
N GLN A 79 1.56 2.12 2.18
CA GLN A 79 1.96 0.98 1.34
C GLN A 79 2.56 1.46 0.03
N GLN A 80 1.86 2.33 -0.69
CA GLN A 80 2.41 2.88 -1.92
C GLN A 80 3.66 3.71 -1.63
N LEU A 81 3.57 4.69 -0.72
CA LEU A 81 4.67 5.60 -0.45
C LEU A 81 5.97 4.87 -0.07
N VAL A 82 5.91 3.91 0.85
CA VAL A 82 7.09 3.23 1.40
C VAL A 82 7.52 2.08 0.49
N MET A 83 6.60 1.20 0.07
CA MET A 83 6.97 -0.03 -0.65
C MET A 83 7.42 0.27 -2.07
N GLU A 84 6.76 1.19 -2.78
CA GLU A 84 7.16 1.59 -4.14
C GLU A 84 8.49 2.37 -4.13
N SER A 85 8.70 3.21 -3.11
CA SER A 85 9.93 4.00 -3.00
C SER A 85 11.13 3.16 -2.58
N LEU A 86 10.98 2.24 -1.61
CA LEU A 86 12.11 1.53 -1.01
C LEU A 86 12.32 0.12 -1.56
N GLY A 87 11.30 -0.49 -2.18
CA GLY A 87 11.36 -1.82 -2.79
C GLY A 87 12.24 -1.82 -4.03
N LYS A 88 13.55 -2.08 -3.88
CA LYS A 88 14.54 -1.93 -4.95
C LYS A 88 15.51 -3.10 -5.00
N GLU A 89 15.61 -3.70 -6.19
CA GLU A 89 16.56 -4.79 -6.44
C GLU A 89 18.00 -4.30 -6.39
N LEU A 90 18.28 -3.14 -7.00
CA LEU A 90 19.61 -2.56 -7.13
C LEU A 90 19.75 -1.27 -6.30
N ASP A 91 20.95 -1.04 -5.77
CA ASP A 91 21.35 0.24 -5.19
C ASP A 91 21.83 1.23 -6.26
N LEU A 92 22.23 2.44 -5.83
CA LEU A 92 22.72 3.51 -6.71
C LEU A 92 24.04 3.16 -7.42
N ASP A 93 24.79 2.18 -6.90
CA ASP A 93 26.03 1.68 -7.49
C ASP A 93 25.78 0.49 -8.44
N GLY A 94 24.51 0.09 -8.63
CA GLY A 94 24.11 -1.01 -9.49
C GLY A 94 24.29 -2.40 -8.87
N LYS A 95 24.59 -2.49 -7.57
CA LYS A 95 24.71 -3.76 -6.85
C LYS A 95 23.34 -4.27 -6.42
N LYS A 96 23.15 -5.59 -6.51
CA LYS A 96 21.95 -6.25 -6.00
C LYS A 96 21.89 -6.21 -4.47
N VAL A 97 20.87 -5.54 -3.95
CA VAL A 97 20.61 -5.33 -2.52
C VAL A 97 19.24 -5.87 -2.06
N ASN A 98 18.24 -5.93 -2.95
CA ASN A 98 16.87 -6.32 -2.64
C ASN A 98 16.30 -5.62 -1.38
N GLN A 99 16.43 -4.30 -1.33
CA GLN A 99 15.89 -3.49 -0.24
C GLN A 99 14.36 -3.41 -0.30
N GLY A 100 13.75 -3.11 0.84
CA GLY A 100 12.32 -2.83 0.95
C GLY A 100 11.84 -2.92 2.39
N ILE A 101 10.72 -2.26 2.70
CA ILE A 101 10.01 -2.45 3.97
C ILE A 101 8.56 -2.73 3.60
N ALA A 102 8.07 -3.93 3.86
CA ALA A 102 6.66 -4.23 3.66
C ALA A 102 5.83 -3.47 4.69
N VAL A 103 4.74 -2.85 4.25
CA VAL A 103 3.85 -2.08 5.13
C VAL A 103 2.52 -2.79 5.28
N TYR A 104 2.17 -3.07 6.52
CA TYR A 104 0.87 -3.57 6.92
C TYR A 104 0.22 -2.61 7.91
N GLY A 105 -1.10 -2.70 8.04
CA GLY A 105 -1.78 -1.95 9.07
C GLY A 105 -3.23 -1.65 8.73
N ASN A 106 -3.97 -1.42 9.79
CA ASN A 106 -5.36 -1.03 9.81
C ASN A 106 -5.61 -0.32 11.17
N LYS A 107 -6.83 0.17 11.43
CA LYS A 107 -7.11 1.07 12.56
C LYS A 107 -7.16 0.36 13.93
N GLY A 108 -6.57 0.97 14.95
CA GLY A 108 -6.82 0.61 16.35
C GLY A 108 -8.17 1.18 16.83
N SER A 109 -8.99 0.49 17.63
CA SER A 109 -8.83 -0.85 18.24
C SER A 109 -9.50 -1.99 17.47
N THR A 110 -10.18 -1.71 16.35
CA THR A 110 -10.95 -2.72 15.60
C THR A 110 -10.11 -3.95 15.23
N ASP A 111 -8.82 -3.77 14.93
CA ASP A 111 -7.92 -4.88 14.58
C ASP A 111 -7.22 -5.56 15.78
N GLN A 112 -7.57 -5.20 17.02
CA GLN A 112 -7.19 -6.00 18.19
C GLN A 112 -7.73 -7.43 18.12
N HIS A 113 -8.78 -7.66 17.33
CA HIS A 113 -9.36 -8.98 17.05
C HIS A 113 -8.92 -9.59 15.71
N ALA A 114 -8.08 -8.91 14.92
CA ALA A 114 -7.64 -9.41 13.61
C ALA A 114 -6.24 -10.04 13.68
N TYR A 115 -5.21 -9.25 14.01
CA TYR A 115 -3.81 -9.71 13.93
C TYR A 115 -2.95 -9.33 15.14
N VAL A 116 -3.50 -8.71 16.20
CA VAL A 116 -2.74 -8.40 17.41
C VAL A 116 -2.18 -9.67 18.08
N GLN A 117 -2.84 -10.82 17.94
CA GLN A 117 -2.29 -12.10 18.38
C GLN A 117 -0.96 -12.43 17.68
N GLN A 118 -0.89 -12.27 16.36
CA GLN A 118 0.36 -12.41 15.60
C GLN A 118 1.39 -11.36 16.05
N LEU A 119 0.96 -10.11 16.27
CA LEU A 119 1.86 -9.07 16.73
C LEU A 119 2.39 -9.34 18.15
N ARG A 120 1.69 -10.08 18.98
CA ARG A 120 2.07 -10.29 20.38
C ARG A 120 2.86 -11.57 20.59
N ASP A 121 2.41 -12.68 20.02
CA ASP A 121 2.94 -14.01 20.30
C ASP A 121 3.51 -14.70 19.04
N GLY A 122 3.27 -14.13 17.86
CA GLY A 122 3.80 -14.63 16.59
C GLY A 122 5.27 -14.30 16.35
N VAL A 123 5.74 -14.49 15.12
CA VAL A 123 7.12 -14.20 14.73
C VAL A 123 7.46 -12.73 14.97
N ASN A 124 8.68 -12.44 15.44
CA ASN A 124 9.18 -11.06 15.64
C ASN A 124 9.83 -10.52 14.35
N ASN A 125 9.07 -10.50 13.27
CA ASN A 125 9.48 -10.01 11.95
C ASN A 125 8.94 -8.61 11.65
N PHE A 126 8.57 -7.82 12.66
CA PHE A 126 7.98 -6.50 12.46
C PHE A 126 8.42 -5.48 13.52
N PHE A 127 8.20 -4.20 13.23
CA PHE A 127 8.14 -3.12 14.21
C PHE A 127 6.85 -2.31 14.07
N ALA A 128 6.34 -1.75 15.16
CA ALA A 128 5.07 -1.03 15.16
C ALA A 128 5.25 0.49 15.11
N VAL A 129 4.41 1.17 14.32
CA VAL A 129 4.28 2.63 14.28
C VAL A 129 2.88 2.99 14.78
N PHE A 130 2.79 3.46 16.02
CA PHE A 130 1.55 3.95 16.60
C PHE A 130 1.31 5.40 16.16
N VAL A 131 0.10 5.73 15.70
CA VAL A 131 -0.31 7.12 15.47
C VAL A 131 -1.39 7.49 16.49
N GLU A 132 -1.03 8.35 17.43
CA GLU A 132 -1.87 8.83 18.52
C GLU A 132 -2.48 10.18 18.17
N VAL A 133 -3.80 10.32 18.37
CA VAL A 133 -4.49 11.61 18.35
C VAL A 133 -4.99 11.90 19.76
N ARG A 134 -4.45 12.95 20.40
CA ARG A 134 -4.69 13.22 21.83
C ARG A 134 -6.06 13.82 22.10
N LYS A 135 -6.50 14.76 21.27
CA LYS A 135 -7.82 15.37 21.37
C LYS A 135 -8.86 14.43 20.75
N GLU A 136 -9.94 14.25 21.49
CA GLU A 136 -11.07 13.46 21.05
C GLU A 136 -11.86 14.16 19.93
N ARG A 137 -13.16 13.90 19.84
CA ARG A 137 -14.08 14.66 19.01
C ARG A 137 -14.27 16.08 19.58
N ALA A 138 -14.55 17.03 18.70
CA ALA A 138 -14.90 18.40 19.10
C ALA A 138 -16.32 18.49 19.69
N THR A 139 -17.20 17.52 19.35
CA THR A 139 -18.52 17.39 19.98
C THR A 139 -18.39 16.74 21.35
N ALA A 140 -19.27 17.11 22.29
CA ALA A 140 -19.30 16.52 23.62
C ALA A 140 -19.31 14.98 23.49
N GLY A 141 -18.32 14.34 24.13
CA GLY A 141 -18.29 12.89 24.25
C GLY A 141 -19.48 12.41 25.06
N PHE A 142 -20.03 11.25 24.70
CA PHE A 142 -20.89 10.54 25.64
C PHE A 142 -20.00 9.72 26.56
N GLU A 143 -20.30 9.77 27.86
CA GLU A 143 -19.77 8.83 28.84
C GLU A 143 -20.28 7.43 28.47
N VAL A 144 -19.37 6.47 28.44
CA VAL A 144 -19.65 5.07 28.14
C VAL A 144 -19.92 4.31 29.45
N GLU A 145 -19.03 4.49 30.42
CA GLU A 145 -19.11 3.87 31.74
C GLU A 145 -18.52 4.82 32.80
N GLY A 146 -19.34 5.25 33.75
CA GLY A 146 -18.92 6.22 34.75
C GLY A 146 -18.38 7.49 34.10
N ILE A 147 -17.12 7.84 34.39
CA ILE A 147 -16.46 9.04 33.85
C ILE A 147 -15.75 8.79 32.51
N PHE A 148 -15.74 7.55 32.00
CA PHE A 148 -14.91 7.19 30.85
C PHE A 148 -15.63 7.45 29.53
N THR A 149 -14.96 8.13 28.61
CA THR A 149 -15.43 8.33 27.24
C THR A 149 -14.94 7.20 26.33
N SER A 150 -15.50 7.13 25.11
CA SER A 150 -14.94 6.29 24.05
C SER A 150 -13.47 6.63 23.70
N GLY A 151 -13.06 7.89 23.91
CA GLY A 151 -11.68 8.32 23.70
C GLY A 151 -10.73 7.80 24.77
N ASP A 152 -11.19 7.74 26.03
CA ASP A 152 -10.44 7.15 27.14
C ASP A 152 -10.17 5.66 26.90
N TYR A 153 -11.18 4.88 26.47
CA TYR A 153 -10.97 3.48 26.11
C TYR A 153 -9.98 3.34 24.95
N LEU A 154 -10.06 4.19 23.93
CA LEU A 154 -9.12 4.15 22.80
C LEU A 154 -7.68 4.45 23.24
N GLN A 155 -7.50 5.41 24.16
CA GLN A 155 -6.20 5.69 24.79
C GLN A 155 -5.72 4.50 25.63
N GLY A 156 -6.60 3.89 26.43
CA GLY A 156 -6.33 2.67 27.19
C GLY A 156 -5.83 1.54 26.29
N PHE A 157 -6.52 1.29 25.17
CA PHE A 157 -6.14 0.29 24.18
C PHE A 157 -4.78 0.59 23.53
N LEU A 158 -4.48 1.85 23.19
CA LEU A 158 -3.17 2.24 22.65
C LEU A 158 -2.06 1.91 23.65
N ARG A 159 -2.22 2.39 24.89
CA ARG A 159 -1.22 2.21 25.96
C ARG A 159 -1.03 0.73 26.30
N GLY A 160 -2.12 -0.03 26.39
CA GLY A 160 -2.12 -1.47 26.65
C GLY A 160 -1.37 -2.24 25.55
N THR A 161 -1.72 -2.01 24.29
CA THR A 161 -1.03 -2.67 23.16
C THR A 161 0.44 -2.30 23.11
N ARG A 162 0.80 -1.02 23.23
CA ARG A 162 2.21 -0.57 23.23
C ARG A 162 3.00 -1.21 24.36
N LYS A 163 2.44 -1.26 25.57
CA LYS A 163 3.09 -1.88 26.73
C LYS A 163 3.31 -3.38 26.51
N ALA A 164 2.28 -4.09 26.04
CA ALA A 164 2.38 -5.52 25.77
C ALA A 164 3.42 -5.86 24.68
N LEU A 165 3.55 -5.01 23.65
CA LEU A 165 4.62 -5.18 22.65
C LEU A 165 6.01 -4.98 23.27
N ALA A 166 6.19 -3.91 24.05
CA ALA A 166 7.47 -3.61 24.70
C ALA A 166 7.91 -4.71 25.68
N GLU A 167 6.98 -5.25 26.49
CA GLU A 167 7.24 -6.36 27.42
C GLU A 167 7.68 -7.64 26.71
N ASN A 168 7.26 -7.83 25.45
CA ASN A 168 7.68 -8.95 24.60
C ASN A 168 8.90 -8.63 23.73
N GLY A 169 9.63 -7.54 24.00
CA GLY A 169 10.81 -7.15 23.24
C GLY A 169 10.53 -6.77 21.79
N ARG A 170 9.31 -6.29 21.50
CA ARG A 170 8.88 -5.89 20.15
C ARG A 170 9.03 -4.38 19.98
N GLU A 171 9.80 -3.99 18.98
CA GLU A 171 10.16 -2.59 18.75
C GLU A 171 8.96 -1.78 18.27
N SER A 172 8.85 -0.56 18.76
CA SER A 172 7.81 0.36 18.32
C SER A 172 8.21 1.82 18.47
N VAL A 173 7.52 2.67 17.71
CA VAL A 173 7.59 4.12 17.81
C VAL A 173 6.17 4.69 17.91
N THR A 174 6.00 5.77 18.67
CA THR A 174 4.71 6.48 18.77
C THR A 174 4.84 7.88 18.18
N LEU A 175 3.97 8.20 17.23
CA LEU A 175 3.79 9.53 16.65
C LEU A 175 2.53 10.15 17.26
N SER A 176 2.68 11.23 18.01
CA SER A 176 1.57 11.87 18.72
C SER A 176 1.23 13.21 18.09
N ILE A 177 -0.02 13.38 17.66
CA ILE A 177 -0.59 14.67 17.23
C ILE A 177 -1.63 15.16 18.23
N ALA A 178 -1.70 16.48 18.41
CA ALA A 178 -2.66 17.08 19.34
C ALA A 178 -4.10 16.83 18.90
N GLU A 179 -4.41 17.09 17.64
CA GLU A 179 -5.71 16.83 17.04
C GLU A 179 -5.54 16.47 15.56
N LEU A 180 -6.55 15.86 14.96
CA LEU A 180 -6.56 15.56 13.54
C LEU A 180 -7.39 16.62 12.79
N ASN A 181 -6.72 17.45 12.02
CA ASN A 181 -7.28 18.46 11.12
C ASN A 181 -6.47 18.48 9.81
N ALA A 182 -6.79 19.37 8.86
CA ALA A 182 -6.09 19.39 7.59
C ALA A 182 -4.59 19.71 7.78
N PHE A 183 -4.25 20.64 8.67
CA PHE A 183 -2.86 20.97 9.01
C PHE A 183 -2.07 19.76 9.51
N SER A 184 -2.56 19.09 10.55
CA SER A 184 -1.84 17.96 11.16
C SER A 184 -1.77 16.74 10.25
N LEU A 185 -2.77 16.53 9.38
CA LEU A 185 -2.69 15.53 8.32
C LEU A 185 -1.58 15.86 7.31
N GLY A 186 -1.47 17.13 6.90
CA GLY A 186 -0.39 17.60 6.03
C GLY A 186 1.00 17.38 6.65
N MET A 187 1.15 17.73 7.94
CA MET A 187 2.38 17.45 8.69
C MET A 187 2.72 15.97 8.73
N LEU A 188 1.73 15.11 9.04
CA LEU A 188 1.93 13.68 9.15
C LEU A 188 2.39 13.08 7.81
N ILE A 189 1.76 13.48 6.70
CA ILE A 189 2.14 12.98 5.37
C ILE A 189 3.55 13.43 5.00
N ALA A 190 3.86 14.71 5.14
CA ALA A 190 5.19 15.25 4.83
C ALA A 190 6.30 14.61 5.68
N LEU A 191 6.01 14.26 6.94
CA LEU A 191 6.94 13.53 7.82
C LEU A 191 7.36 12.19 7.20
N PHE A 192 6.39 11.39 6.73
CA PHE A 192 6.68 10.09 6.12
C PHE A 192 7.35 10.23 4.75
N GLU A 193 6.92 11.20 3.92
CA GLU A 193 7.56 11.46 2.62
C GLU A 193 9.05 11.82 2.80
N ARG A 194 9.36 12.64 3.80
CA ARG A 194 10.75 12.97 4.15
C ARG A 194 11.52 11.79 4.74
N ALA A 195 10.89 11.03 5.64
CA ALA A 195 11.51 9.86 6.26
C ALA A 195 11.89 8.78 5.24
N VAL A 196 11.05 8.56 4.21
CA VAL A 196 11.36 7.67 3.09
C VAL A 196 12.61 8.14 2.34
N GLY A 197 12.72 9.44 2.04
CA GLY A 197 13.91 10.00 1.38
C GLY A 197 15.19 9.81 2.21
N PHE A 198 15.11 10.04 3.52
CA PHE A 198 16.25 9.79 4.41
C PHE A 198 16.60 8.30 4.49
N TYR A 199 15.63 7.42 4.66
CA TYR A 199 15.88 5.98 4.71
C TYR A 199 16.52 5.48 3.42
N ALA A 200 15.99 5.87 2.26
CA ALA A 200 16.55 5.50 0.96
C ALA A 200 18.02 5.93 0.82
N THR A 201 18.36 7.12 1.32
CA THR A 201 19.74 7.61 1.38
C THR A 201 20.60 6.73 2.28
N LEU A 202 20.11 6.37 3.48
CA LEU A 202 20.83 5.51 4.43
C LEU A 202 21.11 4.11 3.86
N VAL A 203 20.24 3.59 3.00
CA VAL A 203 20.39 2.26 2.38
C VAL A 203 20.88 2.30 0.93
N ASN A 204 21.30 3.46 0.44
CA ASN A 204 21.86 3.69 -0.90
C ASN A 204 20.92 3.34 -2.08
N VAL A 205 19.61 3.51 -1.96
CA VAL A 205 18.67 3.26 -3.08
C VAL A 205 18.04 4.55 -3.60
N ASN A 206 17.62 4.56 -4.86
CA ASN A 206 16.84 5.66 -5.42
C ASN A 206 15.36 5.52 -5.04
N ALA A 207 14.85 6.42 -4.21
CA ALA A 207 13.43 6.43 -3.81
C ALA A 207 12.43 6.81 -4.91
N TYR A 208 12.88 7.43 -6.00
CA TYR A 208 12.03 8.21 -6.90
C TYR A 208 11.83 7.62 -8.30
N HIS A 209 12.31 6.39 -8.52
CA HIS A 209 12.06 5.62 -9.73
C HIS A 209 11.29 4.33 -9.42
N GLN A 210 10.60 3.77 -10.42
CA GLN A 210 9.77 2.57 -10.29
C GLN A 210 9.97 1.60 -11.47
N PRO A 211 11.19 1.09 -11.69
CA PRO A 211 11.48 0.26 -12.87
C PRO A 211 10.66 -1.05 -12.91
N GLY A 212 10.25 -1.58 -11.76
CA GLY A 212 9.53 -2.85 -11.66
C GLY A 212 8.15 -2.85 -12.33
N VAL A 213 7.48 -1.71 -12.45
CA VAL A 213 6.13 -1.64 -13.04
C VAL A 213 6.15 -1.78 -14.57
N GLU A 214 7.29 -1.52 -15.21
CA GLU A 214 7.40 -1.54 -16.67
C GLU A 214 7.34 -2.96 -17.23
N ALA A 215 7.82 -3.96 -16.48
CA ALA A 215 7.70 -5.37 -16.88
C ALA A 215 6.22 -5.80 -16.94
N GLY A 216 5.43 -5.41 -15.94
CA GLY A 216 3.99 -5.71 -15.91
C GLY A 216 3.22 -5.06 -17.05
N LYS A 217 3.55 -3.81 -17.41
CA LYS A 217 2.94 -3.12 -18.57
C LYS A 217 3.25 -3.84 -19.88
N LYS A 218 4.51 -4.22 -20.11
CA LYS A 218 4.89 -4.97 -21.32
C LYS A 218 4.19 -6.32 -21.41
N ALA A 219 4.07 -7.04 -20.30
CA ALA A 219 3.33 -8.30 -20.26
C ALA A 219 1.84 -8.08 -20.56
N ALA A 220 1.23 -7.03 -20.02
CA ALA A 220 -0.16 -6.68 -20.31
C ALA A 220 -0.38 -6.28 -21.78
N GLU A 221 0.53 -5.50 -22.37
CA GLU A 221 0.49 -5.16 -23.79
C GLU A 221 0.60 -6.40 -24.68
N ALA A 222 1.51 -7.33 -24.36
CA ALA A 222 1.64 -8.60 -25.07
C ALA A 222 0.35 -9.43 -24.98
N PHE A 223 -0.22 -9.57 -23.79
CA PHE A 223 -1.50 -10.26 -23.59
C PHE A 223 -2.63 -9.62 -24.43
N LEU A 224 -2.72 -8.29 -24.46
CA LEU A 224 -3.74 -7.60 -25.27
C LEU A 224 -3.56 -7.84 -26.77
N GLN A 225 -2.32 -7.95 -27.25
CA GLN A 225 -2.03 -8.32 -28.64
C GLN A 225 -2.45 -9.77 -28.93
N THR A 226 -2.11 -10.72 -28.06
CA THR A 226 -2.55 -12.12 -28.16
C THR A 226 -4.08 -12.20 -28.16
N LEU A 227 -4.74 -11.47 -27.26
CA LEU A 227 -6.20 -11.43 -27.14
C LEU A 227 -6.88 -10.89 -28.39
N ALA A 228 -6.32 -9.85 -29.02
CA ALA A 228 -6.81 -9.35 -30.30
C ALA A 228 -6.62 -10.41 -31.41
N GLY A 229 -5.44 -11.03 -31.49
CA GLY A 229 -5.15 -12.09 -32.46
C GLY A 229 -6.07 -13.30 -32.32
N VAL A 230 -6.35 -13.74 -31.09
CA VAL A 230 -7.29 -14.84 -30.80
C VAL A 230 -8.70 -14.51 -31.30
N ALA A 231 -9.20 -13.31 -30.99
CA ALA A 231 -10.53 -12.88 -31.44
C ALA A 231 -10.64 -12.81 -32.98
N ASP A 232 -9.54 -12.48 -33.67
CA ASP A 232 -9.50 -12.39 -35.13
C ASP A 232 -9.29 -13.74 -35.82
N ALA A 233 -8.59 -14.68 -35.18
CA ALA A 233 -8.33 -16.01 -35.71
C ALA A 233 -9.53 -16.96 -35.63
N LEU A 234 -10.58 -16.59 -34.89
CA LEU A 234 -11.79 -17.40 -34.73
C LEU A 234 -12.61 -17.43 -36.02
N PRO A 235 -13.11 -18.61 -36.41
CA PRO A 235 -14.02 -18.72 -37.55
C PRO A 235 -15.38 -18.06 -37.24
N ALA A 236 -15.97 -17.42 -38.24
CA ALA A 236 -17.30 -16.81 -38.13
C ALA A 236 -18.46 -17.82 -38.25
N SER A 237 -18.18 -19.04 -38.72
CA SER A 237 -19.18 -20.11 -38.90
C SER A 237 -18.51 -21.49 -38.90
N GLY A 238 -19.33 -22.56 -38.87
CA GLY A 238 -18.87 -23.94 -38.83
C GLY A 238 -18.76 -24.49 -37.41
N ALA A 239 -17.95 -25.53 -37.22
CA ALA A 239 -17.82 -26.22 -35.92
C ALA A 239 -17.06 -25.41 -34.85
N GLY A 240 -16.60 -24.19 -35.15
CA GLY A 240 -15.71 -23.44 -34.27
C GLY A 240 -14.27 -23.96 -34.29
N ALA A 241 -13.42 -23.35 -33.48
CA ALA A 241 -12.01 -23.73 -33.30
C ALA A 241 -11.72 -23.99 -31.82
N THR A 242 -10.84 -24.95 -31.53
CA THR A 242 -10.35 -25.17 -30.16
C THR A 242 -9.25 -24.18 -29.80
N ALA A 243 -8.88 -24.14 -28.52
CA ALA A 243 -7.70 -23.36 -28.09
C ALA A 243 -6.42 -23.81 -28.81
N GLU A 244 -6.23 -25.13 -29.00
CA GLU A 244 -5.08 -25.68 -29.74
C GLU A 244 -5.07 -25.23 -31.21
N ASP A 245 -6.22 -25.24 -31.88
CA ASP A 245 -6.35 -24.80 -33.28
C ASP A 245 -5.91 -23.34 -33.44
N ILE A 246 -6.30 -22.47 -32.50
CA ILE A 246 -5.99 -21.04 -32.51
C ILE A 246 -4.54 -20.78 -32.09
N ALA A 247 -4.06 -21.46 -31.05
CA ALA A 247 -2.68 -21.37 -30.58
C ALA A 247 -1.68 -21.78 -31.66
N ALA A 248 -1.95 -22.88 -32.37
CA ALA A 248 -1.11 -23.34 -33.49
C ALA A 248 -1.05 -22.31 -34.64
N LYS A 249 -2.16 -21.61 -34.93
CA LYS A 249 -2.19 -20.55 -35.97
C LYS A 249 -1.40 -19.31 -35.58
N LEU A 250 -1.45 -18.94 -34.30
CA LEU A 250 -0.83 -17.71 -33.79
C LEU A 250 0.60 -17.92 -33.30
N GLY A 251 1.05 -19.18 -33.16
CA GLY A 251 2.31 -19.51 -32.50
C GLY A 251 2.30 -19.11 -31.01
N ALA A 252 1.13 -19.16 -30.38
CA ALA A 252 0.91 -18.76 -28.99
C ALA A 252 0.83 -19.99 -28.06
N ASP A 253 0.87 -19.75 -26.75
CA ASP A 253 0.67 -20.79 -25.76
C ASP A 253 -0.80 -21.23 -25.68
N THR A 254 -1.05 -22.54 -25.63
CA THR A 254 -2.41 -23.10 -25.65
C THR A 254 -3.21 -22.75 -24.39
N GLU A 255 -2.57 -22.73 -23.21
CA GLU A 255 -3.23 -22.39 -21.95
C GLU A 255 -3.63 -20.91 -21.93
N GLU A 256 -2.76 -20.03 -22.43
CA GLU A 256 -3.06 -18.61 -22.59
C GLU A 256 -4.26 -18.39 -23.54
N VAL A 257 -4.25 -19.04 -24.71
CA VAL A 257 -5.35 -18.94 -25.68
C VAL A 257 -6.66 -19.49 -25.12
N PHE A 258 -6.61 -20.61 -24.37
CA PHE A 258 -7.77 -21.17 -23.69
C PHE A 258 -8.41 -20.16 -22.72
N HIS A 259 -7.61 -19.53 -21.85
CA HIS A 259 -8.11 -18.53 -20.91
C HIS A 259 -8.63 -17.27 -21.61
N ILE A 260 -7.99 -16.85 -22.71
CA ILE A 260 -8.49 -15.75 -23.53
C ILE A 260 -9.86 -16.10 -24.11
N LEU A 261 -10.02 -17.27 -24.75
CA LEU A 261 -11.28 -17.67 -25.38
C LEU A 261 -12.44 -17.70 -24.38
N HIS A 262 -12.23 -18.26 -23.19
CA HIS A 262 -13.23 -18.25 -22.11
C HIS A 262 -13.51 -16.83 -21.60
N HIS A 263 -12.48 -16.01 -21.40
CA HIS A 263 -12.69 -14.59 -21.04
C HIS A 263 -13.51 -13.84 -22.10
N LEU A 264 -13.25 -14.07 -23.39
CA LEU A 264 -14.00 -13.48 -24.48
C LEU A 264 -15.45 -13.98 -24.53
N ALA A 265 -15.66 -15.26 -24.28
CA ALA A 265 -16.98 -15.89 -24.29
C ALA A 265 -17.86 -15.42 -23.13
N ASP A 266 -17.31 -15.42 -21.91
CA ASP A 266 -18.02 -14.95 -20.70
C ASP A 266 -18.40 -13.46 -20.78
N ASN A 267 -17.67 -12.68 -21.60
CA ASN A 267 -17.95 -11.28 -21.86
C ASN A 267 -18.70 -11.03 -23.19
N GLY A 268 -19.27 -12.08 -23.79
CA GLY A 268 -20.16 -12.00 -24.95
C GLY A 268 -19.50 -11.52 -26.24
N ARG A 269 -18.17 -11.58 -26.34
CA ARG A 269 -17.41 -11.15 -27.53
C ARG A 269 -17.11 -12.31 -28.49
N VAL A 270 -17.24 -13.53 -27.99
CA VAL A 270 -17.04 -14.81 -28.67
C VAL A 270 -18.17 -15.74 -28.22
N SER A 271 -18.56 -16.69 -29.05
CA SER A 271 -19.55 -17.71 -28.70
C SER A 271 -18.85 -19.03 -28.41
N LEU A 272 -19.17 -19.65 -27.27
CA LEU A 272 -18.83 -21.05 -27.02
C LEU A 272 -19.81 -21.93 -27.80
N ALA A 273 -19.34 -22.49 -28.91
CA ALA A 273 -20.16 -23.25 -29.85
C ALA A 273 -20.44 -24.67 -29.36
N GLU A 274 -19.43 -25.31 -28.74
CA GLU A 274 -19.52 -26.68 -28.23
C GLU A 274 -18.64 -26.84 -26.99
N LEU A 275 -19.19 -27.48 -25.96
CA LEU A 275 -18.43 -27.92 -24.78
C LEU A 275 -17.77 -29.25 -25.09
N GLY A 276 -16.45 -29.31 -24.94
CA GLY A 276 -15.69 -30.55 -25.09
C GLY A 276 -15.90 -31.50 -23.91
N ALA A 277 -15.53 -32.77 -24.09
CA ALA A 277 -15.45 -33.73 -22.98
C ALA A 277 -14.35 -33.36 -21.97
N ALA A 278 -13.40 -32.52 -22.38
CA ALA A 278 -12.39 -31.88 -21.55
C ALA A 278 -12.20 -30.44 -22.05
N PRO A 279 -11.63 -29.53 -21.22
CA PRO A 279 -11.48 -28.11 -21.59
C PRO A 279 -10.74 -27.85 -22.91
N ALA A 280 -9.80 -28.72 -23.29
CA ALA A 280 -9.09 -28.64 -24.56
C ALA A 280 -9.99 -28.86 -25.80
N GLY A 281 -11.13 -29.54 -25.62
CA GLY A 281 -12.10 -29.82 -26.66
C GLY A 281 -13.17 -28.75 -26.85
N ASP A 282 -13.20 -27.72 -26.01
CA ASP A 282 -14.15 -26.60 -26.15
C ASP A 282 -13.93 -25.89 -27.49
N ARG A 283 -15.01 -25.64 -28.22
CA ARG A 283 -14.96 -25.00 -29.54
C ARG A 283 -15.63 -23.64 -29.51
N PHE A 284 -14.97 -22.65 -30.09
CA PHE A 284 -15.38 -21.25 -30.05
C PHE A 284 -15.62 -20.69 -31.47
N LEU A 285 -16.54 -19.73 -31.57
CA LEU A 285 -16.91 -19.01 -32.79
C LEU A 285 -16.89 -17.50 -32.57
N LYS A 286 -16.61 -16.75 -33.63
CA LYS A 286 -16.78 -15.29 -33.62
C LYS A 286 -18.27 -14.95 -33.53
N VAL A 287 -18.62 -13.93 -32.73
CA VAL A 287 -19.98 -13.37 -32.65
C VAL A 287 -20.23 -12.45 -33.84
#